data_AF-A0A4Z2DEA5-F1
#
_entry.id   AF-A0A4Z2DEA5-F1
#
_cell.length_a   1.000
_cell.length_b   1.000
_cell.length_c   1.000
_cell.angle_alpha   90.00
_cell.angle_beta   90.00
_cell.angle_gamma   90.00
#
_symmetry.space_group_name_H-M   'P 1'
#
loop_
_entity.id
_entity.type
_entity.pdbx_description
1 polymer ?
#
loop_
_entity_poly.entity_id
_entity_poly.type
_entity_poly.pdbx_seq_one_letter_code
_entity_poly.pdbx_strand_id
1 'polypeptide(L)'
;MLDVEVVPELGIRHKLWEFVLGMPIQQMIDILRKQDHTIKNVDFWYSDKEPFSMNLVLVLPGDGVKFHFDPFLQRLRIIEIFDLSSITLRYWSQYFNSPSILPTMQEVLRIFGSTKPLAPAESDGDYQLTYRGITFILRRFATAISGGSRESIDTKSDLLATRLFIYLGSNLTEAKVPVELPSACYLQNVFLERLEVNRLSNATTNLIFHLVAQDLNLNPTREPEIRRFTRFLTFGDSVQDVLSALGSPSRVFYKTEDKMKIHLPQSHRLVQPRKSDYFFNYFSLGLDILFDAQTHEVMKFVLHTNQPGEYTFNTYYRCLFEIPIPIVKSSKENTHVNVETDGTASVTDNSPNETKYLVTPFSKVS
;
A
#
# COMPACT_ATOMS: atom_id res chain seq x y z
N MET A 1 -11.35 3.49 -23.86
CA MET A 1 -11.89 4.72 -23.29
C MET A 1 -12.91 4.36 -22.22
N LEU A 2 -12.44 4.34 -20.99
CA LEU A 2 -13.26 4.22 -19.80
C LEU A 2 -14.21 5.41 -19.63
N ASP A 3 -15.40 5.17 -19.08
CA ASP A 3 -16.35 6.20 -18.64
C ASP A 3 -16.50 6.11 -17.12
N VAL A 4 -15.89 7.04 -16.39
CA VAL A 4 -15.81 6.98 -14.92
C VAL A 4 -16.29 8.26 -14.26
N GLU A 5 -16.89 8.10 -13.09
CA GLU A 5 -17.20 9.19 -12.19
C GLU A 5 -16.03 9.49 -11.27
N VAL A 6 -15.65 10.76 -11.23
CA VAL A 6 -14.67 11.27 -10.29
C VAL A 6 -15.39 11.65 -9.01
N VAL A 7 -14.88 11.15 -7.88
CA VAL A 7 -15.34 11.51 -6.54
C VAL A 7 -14.14 12.07 -5.78
N PRO A 8 -14.04 13.41 -5.62
CA PRO A 8 -12.95 14.03 -4.87
C PRO A 8 -12.80 13.45 -3.46
N GLU A 9 -11.56 13.35 -2.98
CA GLU A 9 -11.17 12.68 -1.72
C GLU A 9 -11.47 11.18 -1.63
N LEU A 10 -12.11 10.57 -2.62
CA LEU A 10 -12.49 9.16 -2.59
C LEU A 10 -11.88 8.33 -3.71
N GLY A 11 -11.96 8.74 -4.98
CA GLY A 11 -11.41 7.98 -6.10
C GLY A 11 -12.22 8.07 -7.38
N ILE A 12 -12.24 6.99 -8.17
CA ILE A 12 -13.01 6.88 -9.41
C ILE A 12 -13.98 5.69 -9.37
N ARG A 13 -15.17 5.89 -9.95
CA ARG A 13 -16.25 4.89 -9.95
C ARG A 13 -16.72 4.59 -11.36
N HIS A 14 -16.74 3.31 -11.70
CA HIS A 14 -17.41 2.76 -12.86
C HIS A 14 -18.72 2.07 -12.42
N LYS A 15 -19.57 1.69 -13.37
CA LYS A 15 -20.83 0.99 -13.07
C LYS A 15 -20.64 -0.38 -12.40
N LEU A 16 -19.50 -1.03 -12.65
CA LEU A 16 -19.21 -2.40 -12.23
C LEU A 16 -18.15 -2.51 -11.13
N TRP A 17 -17.35 -1.46 -10.96
CA TRP A 17 -16.20 -1.46 -10.07
C TRP A 17 -15.87 -0.04 -9.64
N GLU A 18 -15.11 0.10 -8.56
CA GLU A 18 -14.56 1.37 -8.13
C GLU A 18 -13.10 1.21 -7.74
N PHE A 19 -12.33 2.28 -7.93
CA PHE A 19 -10.97 2.40 -7.44
C PHE A 19 -10.91 3.55 -6.47
N VAL A 20 -10.81 3.22 -5.18
CA VAL A 20 -10.86 4.19 -4.09
C VAL A 20 -9.47 4.37 -3.47
N LEU A 21 -9.20 5.59 -3.02
CA LEU A 21 -8.00 5.92 -2.25
C LEU A 21 -7.95 5.02 -1.00
N GLY A 22 -6.75 4.57 -0.65
CA GLY A 22 -6.54 3.59 0.41
C GLY A 22 -6.72 2.13 -0.03
N MET A 23 -7.25 1.85 -1.22
CA MET A 23 -7.38 0.49 -1.73
C MET A 23 -6.01 -0.20 -1.83
N PRO A 24 -5.85 -1.43 -1.32
CA PRO A 24 -4.63 -2.22 -1.47
C PRO A 24 -4.37 -2.56 -2.94
N ILE A 25 -3.10 -2.54 -3.36
CA ILE A 25 -2.71 -2.86 -4.75
C ILE A 25 -3.22 -4.22 -5.20
N GLN A 26 -3.25 -5.21 -4.29
CA GLN A 26 -3.73 -6.55 -4.59
C GLN A 26 -5.19 -6.58 -5.03
N GLN A 27 -6.05 -5.83 -4.35
CA GLN A 27 -7.46 -5.76 -4.73
C GLN A 27 -7.66 -5.05 -6.07
N MET A 28 -6.90 -3.97 -6.31
CA MET A 28 -6.95 -3.30 -7.61
C MET A 28 -6.54 -4.26 -8.73
N ILE A 29 -5.44 -5.00 -8.57
CA ILE A 29 -5.00 -5.98 -9.58
C ILE A 29 -6.05 -7.08 -9.79
N ASP A 30 -6.70 -7.54 -8.73
CA ASP A 30 -7.77 -8.55 -8.85
C ASP A 30 -9.01 -8.01 -9.58
N ILE A 31 -9.37 -6.73 -9.37
CA ILE A 31 -10.41 -6.06 -10.15
C ILE A 31 -9.98 -5.94 -11.63
N LEU A 32 -8.74 -5.49 -11.89
CA LEU A 32 -8.22 -5.35 -13.25
C LEU A 32 -8.22 -6.69 -14.00
N ARG A 33 -7.81 -7.79 -13.33
CA ARG A 33 -7.87 -9.15 -13.89
C ARG A 33 -9.28 -9.59 -14.26
N LYS A 34 -10.29 -9.21 -13.45
CA LYS A 34 -11.70 -9.50 -13.73
C LYS A 34 -12.29 -8.63 -14.85
N GLN A 35 -11.60 -7.57 -15.26
CA GLN A 35 -12.05 -6.61 -16.26
C GLN A 35 -11.13 -6.58 -17.49
N ASP A 36 -10.41 -7.68 -17.75
CA ASP A 36 -9.45 -7.84 -18.85
C ASP A 36 -10.05 -7.64 -20.25
N HIS A 37 -11.36 -7.82 -20.40
CA HIS A 37 -12.09 -7.54 -21.64
C HIS A 37 -12.16 -6.04 -21.95
N THR A 38 -12.28 -5.20 -20.91
CA THR A 38 -12.49 -3.75 -21.02
C THR A 38 -11.17 -2.99 -20.86
N ILE A 39 -10.38 -3.35 -19.86
CA ILE A 39 -9.12 -2.69 -19.54
C ILE A 39 -7.99 -3.53 -20.11
N LYS A 40 -7.28 -2.96 -21.10
CA LYS A 40 -6.17 -3.62 -21.80
C LYS A 40 -4.87 -2.87 -21.58
N ASN A 41 -3.76 -3.59 -21.70
CA ASN A 41 -2.40 -3.06 -21.55
C ASN A 41 -2.22 -2.40 -20.17
N VAL A 42 -1.97 -3.21 -19.14
CA VAL A 42 -1.68 -2.71 -17.80
C VAL A 42 -0.18 -2.79 -17.58
N ASP A 43 0.46 -1.64 -17.36
CA ASP A 43 1.87 -1.59 -16.99
C ASP A 43 2.00 -1.43 -15.47
N PHE A 44 3.06 -2.00 -14.91
CA PHE A 44 3.41 -1.83 -13.51
C PHE A 44 4.84 -1.32 -13.39
N TRP A 45 5.00 -0.12 -12.84
CA TRP A 45 6.28 0.53 -12.66
C TRP A 45 6.68 0.55 -11.18
N TYR A 46 7.92 0.16 -10.92
CA TYR A 46 8.53 0.19 -9.60
C TYR A 46 10.04 0.40 -9.75
N SER A 47 10.71 0.84 -8.67
CA SER A 47 12.15 1.06 -8.67
C SER A 47 12.86 -0.05 -7.89
N ASP A 48 13.70 -0.84 -8.56
CA ASP A 48 14.58 -1.82 -7.90
C ASP A 48 15.65 -1.14 -7.02
N LYS A 49 16.04 0.10 -7.38
CA LYS A 49 17.09 0.85 -6.68
C LYS A 49 16.57 1.55 -5.43
N GLU A 50 15.33 2.05 -5.49
CA GLU A 50 14.70 2.82 -4.42
C GLU A 50 13.26 2.34 -4.16
N PRO A 51 13.08 1.08 -3.74
CA PRO A 51 11.77 0.42 -3.65
C PRO A 51 10.84 1.03 -2.58
N PHE A 52 11.40 1.78 -1.63
CA PHE A 52 10.64 2.40 -0.52
C PHE A 52 10.53 3.92 -0.61
N SER A 53 11.30 4.56 -1.50
CA SER A 53 11.25 6.00 -1.73
C SER A 53 10.33 6.35 -2.89
N MET A 54 10.29 5.50 -3.91
CA MET A 54 9.51 5.71 -5.12
C MET A 54 8.18 4.98 -5.03
N ASN A 55 7.09 5.67 -5.40
CA ASN A 55 5.76 5.07 -5.46
C ASN A 55 5.72 3.84 -6.39
N LEU A 56 4.88 2.87 -6.06
CA LEU A 56 4.52 1.82 -7.01
C LEU A 56 3.42 2.37 -7.92
N VAL A 57 3.55 2.24 -9.24
CA VAL A 57 2.60 2.86 -10.17
C VAL A 57 1.98 1.81 -11.09
N LEU A 58 0.67 1.67 -11.04
CA LEU A 58 -0.09 0.95 -12.06
C LEU A 58 -0.54 1.94 -13.14
N VAL A 59 -0.24 1.64 -14.40
CA VAL A 59 -0.55 2.50 -15.54
C VAL A 59 -1.51 1.80 -16.46
N LEU A 60 -2.55 2.52 -16.88
CA LEU A 60 -3.48 2.15 -17.93
C LEU A 60 -3.25 3.08 -19.13
N PRO A 61 -2.27 2.80 -20.01
CA PRO A 61 -1.91 3.71 -21.10
C PRO A 61 -3.06 3.94 -22.08
N GLY A 62 -3.87 2.91 -22.32
CA GLY A 62 -5.02 2.98 -23.23
C GLY A 62 -6.18 3.85 -22.74
N ASP A 63 -6.19 4.20 -21.45
CA ASP A 63 -7.21 5.04 -20.84
C ASP A 63 -6.61 6.30 -20.17
N GLY A 64 -5.31 6.54 -20.33
CA GLY A 64 -4.67 7.76 -19.82
C GLY A 64 -4.62 7.89 -18.30
N VAL A 65 -4.66 6.78 -17.54
CA VAL A 65 -4.70 6.78 -16.07
C VAL A 65 -3.47 6.13 -15.44
N LYS A 66 -3.01 6.69 -14.32
CA LYS A 66 -1.99 6.17 -13.42
C LYS A 66 -2.53 6.11 -12.00
N PHE A 67 -2.22 5.03 -11.31
CA PHE A 67 -2.55 4.80 -9.91
C PHE A 67 -1.25 4.73 -9.12
N HIS A 68 -1.00 5.73 -8.29
CA HIS A 68 0.18 5.82 -7.46
C HIS A 68 -0.10 5.23 -6.10
N PHE A 69 0.60 4.17 -5.76
CA PHE A 69 0.53 3.49 -4.48
C PHE A 69 1.70 3.92 -3.60
N ASP A 70 1.39 4.09 -2.31
CA ASP A 70 2.43 4.28 -1.31
C ASP A 70 3.34 3.04 -1.26
N PRO A 71 4.67 3.20 -1.32
CA PRO A 71 5.58 2.06 -1.41
C PRO A 71 5.66 1.24 -0.11
N PHE A 72 5.34 1.85 1.03
CA PHE A 72 5.36 1.18 2.32
C PHE A 72 4.05 0.44 2.58
N LEU A 73 2.92 1.15 2.57
CA LEU A 73 1.59 0.60 2.85
C LEU A 73 1.00 -0.17 1.66
N GLN A 74 1.52 0.03 0.44
CA GLN A 74 1.01 -0.57 -0.80
C GLN A 74 -0.48 -0.31 -1.03
N ARG A 75 -0.91 0.89 -0.64
CA ARG A 75 -2.28 1.39 -0.76
C ARG A 75 -2.34 2.58 -1.70
N LEU A 76 -3.44 2.70 -2.43
CA LEU A 76 -3.65 3.76 -3.41
C LEU A 76 -3.59 5.13 -2.73
N ARG A 77 -2.66 5.98 -3.17
CA ARG A 77 -2.42 7.31 -2.61
C ARG A 77 -2.94 8.41 -3.52
N ILE A 78 -2.69 8.29 -4.83
CA ILE A 78 -3.05 9.31 -5.84
C ILE A 78 -3.54 8.61 -7.10
N ILE A 79 -4.60 9.14 -7.69
CA ILE A 79 -5.03 8.80 -9.05
C ILE A 79 -4.66 9.96 -9.95
N GLU A 80 -3.83 9.72 -10.94
CA GLU A 80 -3.42 10.70 -11.94
C GLU A 80 -4.03 10.31 -13.29
N ILE A 81 -4.80 11.21 -13.88
CA ILE A 81 -5.20 11.12 -15.28
C ILE A 81 -4.24 12.01 -16.04
N PHE A 82 -3.35 11.39 -16.82
CA PHE A 82 -2.28 12.07 -17.55
C PHE A 82 -2.65 12.37 -19.01
N ASP A 83 -3.71 11.74 -19.52
CA ASP A 83 -4.26 12.01 -20.85
C ASP A 83 -5.80 12.02 -20.79
N LEU A 84 -6.37 13.22 -20.75
CA LEU A 84 -7.83 13.41 -20.73
C LEU A 84 -8.49 13.06 -22.06
N SER A 85 -7.75 12.95 -23.17
CA SER A 85 -8.34 12.58 -24.47
C SER A 85 -8.71 11.09 -24.56
N SER A 86 -8.11 10.26 -23.69
CA SER A 86 -8.27 8.80 -23.67
C SER A 86 -9.28 8.30 -22.63
N ILE A 87 -9.99 9.19 -21.93
CA ILE A 87 -10.96 8.85 -20.87
C ILE A 87 -12.18 9.78 -20.89
N THR A 88 -13.34 9.28 -20.50
CA THR A 88 -14.53 10.09 -20.24
C THR A 88 -14.73 10.24 -18.73
N LEU A 89 -14.95 11.47 -18.27
CA LEU A 89 -15.05 11.82 -16.86
C LEU A 89 -16.34 12.58 -16.57
N ARG A 90 -17.02 12.14 -15.50
CA ARG A 90 -18.21 12.81 -14.96
C ARG A 90 -18.04 13.15 -13.48
N TYR A 91 -18.68 14.21 -13.03
CA TYR A 91 -18.79 14.60 -11.62
C TYR A 91 -20.27 14.88 -11.32
N TRP A 92 -20.83 14.21 -10.31
CA TRP A 92 -22.27 14.31 -9.98
C TRP A 92 -23.17 14.10 -11.21
N SER A 93 -22.86 13.05 -11.98
CA SER A 93 -23.55 12.71 -13.25
C SER A 93 -23.46 13.75 -14.38
N GLN A 94 -22.68 14.83 -14.23
CA GLN A 94 -22.40 15.78 -15.31
C GLN A 94 -21.04 15.49 -15.93
N TYR A 95 -21.01 15.36 -17.26
CA TYR A 95 -19.76 15.21 -17.99
C TYR A 95 -19.00 16.53 -18.04
N PHE A 96 -17.73 16.51 -17.64
CA PHE A 96 -16.80 17.64 -17.80
C PHE A 96 -15.69 17.32 -18.80
N ASN A 97 -15.53 16.05 -19.17
CA ASN A 97 -14.58 15.57 -20.16
C ASN A 97 -15.18 14.39 -20.92
N SER A 98 -15.36 14.53 -22.23
CA SER A 98 -15.84 13.49 -23.13
C SER A 98 -15.41 13.80 -24.57
N PRO A 99 -15.57 12.90 -25.54
CA PRO A 99 -15.29 13.22 -26.95
C PRO A 99 -16.04 14.44 -27.50
N SER A 100 -17.15 14.83 -26.85
CA SER A 100 -17.96 15.98 -27.22
C SER A 100 -17.76 17.21 -26.32
N ILE A 101 -17.13 17.05 -25.15
CA ILE A 101 -16.98 18.11 -24.13
C ILE A 101 -15.51 18.20 -23.76
N LEU A 102 -14.88 19.33 -24.09
CA LEU A 102 -13.50 19.59 -23.72
C LEU A 102 -13.41 20.09 -22.27
N PRO A 103 -12.39 19.67 -21.50
CA PRO A 103 -12.22 20.04 -20.11
C PRO A 103 -11.56 21.42 -19.99
N THR A 104 -12.26 22.47 -20.44
CA THR A 104 -11.79 23.86 -20.33
C THR A 104 -11.90 24.36 -18.89
N MET A 105 -11.13 25.38 -18.52
CA MET A 105 -11.22 25.98 -17.18
C MET A 105 -12.64 26.49 -16.89
N GLN A 106 -13.31 27.10 -17.88
CA GLN A 106 -14.70 27.54 -17.73
C GLN A 106 -15.64 26.37 -17.41
N GLU A 107 -15.46 25.23 -18.08
CA GLU A 107 -16.28 24.04 -17.85
C GLU A 107 -16.03 23.43 -16.47
N VAL A 108 -14.76 23.37 -16.06
CA VAL A 108 -14.37 22.93 -14.71
C VAL A 108 -14.99 23.84 -13.65
N LEU A 109 -14.92 25.17 -13.80
CA LEU A 109 -15.53 26.12 -12.87
C LEU A 109 -17.06 26.05 -12.86
N ARG A 110 -17.69 25.73 -14.00
CA ARG A 110 -19.14 25.54 -14.09
C ARG A 110 -19.61 24.34 -13.27
N ILE A 111 -18.84 23.24 -13.29
CA ILE A 111 -19.22 21.97 -12.66
C ILE A 111 -18.76 21.89 -11.20
N PHE A 112 -17.53 22.29 -10.90
CA PHE A 112 -16.94 22.20 -9.54
C PHE A 112 -17.14 23.48 -8.73
N GLY A 113 -17.60 24.56 -9.35
CA GLY A 113 -17.81 25.86 -8.72
C GLY A 113 -16.55 26.72 -8.67
N SER A 114 -16.65 27.86 -8.00
CA SER A 114 -15.51 28.77 -7.81
C SER A 114 -14.52 28.20 -6.77
N THR A 115 -13.24 28.44 -6.99
CA THR A 115 -12.16 28.01 -6.07
C THR A 115 -11.07 29.07 -5.94
N LYS A 116 -9.97 28.72 -5.25
CA LYS A 116 -8.77 29.52 -5.10
C LYS A 116 -8.28 30.04 -6.47
N PRO A 117 -7.64 31.22 -6.50
CA PRO A 117 -7.05 31.77 -7.72
C PRO A 117 -6.10 30.77 -8.36
N LEU A 118 -5.99 30.86 -9.69
CA LEU A 118 -5.09 30.06 -10.49
C LEU A 118 -3.65 30.27 -10.01
N ALA A 119 -2.98 29.19 -9.62
CA ALA A 119 -1.58 29.21 -9.21
C ALA A 119 -0.67 28.77 -10.38
N PRO A 120 0.56 29.26 -10.49
CA PRO A 120 1.53 28.67 -11.41
C PRO A 120 1.84 27.23 -10.98
N ALA A 121 1.88 26.29 -11.93
CA ALA A 121 2.35 24.94 -11.67
C ALA A 121 3.89 24.88 -11.70
N GLU A 122 4.48 23.73 -11.35
CA GLU A 122 5.94 23.55 -11.33
C GLU A 122 6.60 23.64 -12.72
N SER A 123 5.83 23.44 -13.79
CA SER A 123 6.29 23.48 -15.18
C SER A 123 6.01 24.85 -15.81
N ASP A 124 6.97 25.37 -16.59
CA ASP A 124 6.83 26.67 -17.25
C ASP A 124 5.65 26.68 -18.23
N GLY A 125 4.71 27.61 -18.03
CA GLY A 125 3.49 27.74 -18.83
C GLY A 125 2.29 26.87 -18.40
N ASP A 126 2.42 26.08 -17.33
CA ASP A 126 1.31 25.33 -16.74
C ASP A 126 0.68 26.05 -15.55
N TYR A 127 -0.63 25.90 -15.41
CA TYR A 127 -1.42 26.48 -14.34
C TYR A 127 -2.09 25.40 -13.51
N GLN A 128 -2.22 25.64 -12.21
CA GLN A 128 -2.83 24.72 -11.27
C GLN A 128 -4.14 25.30 -10.73
N LEU A 129 -5.23 24.55 -10.87
CA LEU A 129 -6.52 24.81 -10.26
C LEU A 129 -6.82 23.71 -9.23
N THR A 130 -6.88 24.07 -7.95
CA THR A 130 -7.01 23.10 -6.86
C THR A 130 -8.32 23.26 -6.13
N TYR A 131 -9.01 22.15 -5.93
CA TYR A 131 -10.09 21.98 -4.97
C TYR A 131 -9.63 20.98 -3.91
N ARG A 132 -10.41 20.84 -2.84
CA ARG A 132 -10.14 19.79 -1.87
C ARG A 132 -10.31 18.42 -2.54
N GLY A 133 -9.27 17.60 -2.47
CA GLY A 133 -9.20 16.25 -3.03
C GLY A 133 -9.09 16.12 -4.54
N ILE A 134 -8.99 17.22 -5.29
CA ILE A 134 -8.84 17.19 -6.74
C ILE A 134 -8.07 18.41 -7.28
N THR A 135 -7.10 18.18 -8.16
CA THR A 135 -6.30 19.24 -8.78
C THR A 135 -6.24 19.05 -10.29
N PHE A 136 -6.49 20.13 -11.02
CA PHE A 136 -6.34 20.20 -12.47
C PHE A 136 -5.04 20.93 -12.80
N ILE A 137 -4.27 20.37 -13.74
CA ILE A 137 -3.17 21.07 -14.40
C ILE A 137 -3.68 21.50 -15.77
N LEU A 138 -3.64 22.80 -16.02
CA LEU A 138 -4.16 23.43 -17.22
C LEU A 138 -3.03 24.04 -18.03
N ARG A 139 -3.11 23.88 -19.35
CA ARG A 139 -2.20 24.51 -20.29
C ARG A 139 -3.00 25.34 -21.28
N ARG A 140 -2.39 26.43 -21.76
CA ARG A 140 -2.99 27.24 -22.81
C ARG A 140 -3.04 26.45 -24.11
N PHE A 141 -4.23 26.22 -24.64
CA PHE A 141 -4.42 25.56 -25.93
C PHE A 141 -4.54 26.64 -27.00
N ALA A 142 -3.50 26.79 -27.82
CA ALA A 142 -3.46 27.82 -28.86
C ALA A 142 -4.37 27.43 -30.04
N THR A 143 -5.60 27.91 -30.07
CA THR A 143 -6.36 27.99 -31.32
C THR A 143 -5.80 29.15 -32.16
N ALA A 144 -4.91 28.79 -33.08
CA ALA A 144 -4.45 29.48 -34.29
C ALA A 144 -4.75 31.00 -34.51
N ILE A 145 -3.68 31.74 -34.78
CA ILE A 145 -3.57 32.83 -35.78
C ILE A 145 -4.48 34.05 -35.58
N SER A 146 -4.01 35.03 -34.82
CA SER A 146 -4.18 36.44 -35.20
C SER A 146 -2.99 37.25 -34.70
N GLY A 147 -2.16 37.69 -35.65
CA GLY A 147 -1.24 38.80 -35.40
C GLY A 147 -2.07 40.02 -35.05
N GLY A 148 -2.05 40.42 -33.78
CA GLY A 148 -2.77 41.60 -33.31
C GLY A 148 -2.81 41.64 -31.79
N SER A 149 -2.23 42.70 -31.22
CA SER A 149 -2.44 43.24 -29.87
C SER A 149 -2.50 42.25 -28.69
N ARG A 150 -1.46 42.36 -27.87
CA ARG A 150 -1.16 41.61 -26.65
C ARG A 150 -2.05 42.01 -25.46
N GLU A 151 -3.33 42.32 -25.66
CA GLU A 151 -4.21 42.82 -24.59
C GLU A 151 -5.63 42.25 -24.72
N SER A 152 -6.08 41.59 -23.63
CA SER A 152 -7.42 41.04 -23.37
C SER A 152 -7.85 39.73 -24.08
N ILE A 153 -7.10 38.66 -23.83
CA ILE A 153 -7.61 37.29 -24.01
C ILE A 153 -8.32 36.88 -22.71
N ASP A 154 -9.55 36.38 -22.81
CA ASP A 154 -10.30 35.87 -21.65
C ASP A 154 -9.59 34.61 -21.11
N THR A 155 -8.76 34.80 -20.08
CA THR A 155 -7.84 33.78 -19.54
C THR A 155 -8.50 32.46 -19.14
N LYS A 156 -9.84 32.41 -19.02
CA LYS A 156 -10.60 31.23 -18.60
C LYS A 156 -11.06 30.30 -19.74
N SER A 157 -11.24 30.77 -20.97
CA SER A 157 -11.67 29.90 -22.09
C SER A 157 -10.50 29.14 -22.72
N ASP A 158 -9.31 29.75 -22.68
CA ASP A 158 -8.15 29.29 -23.44
C ASP A 158 -7.30 28.24 -22.72
N LEU A 159 -7.63 27.96 -21.46
CA LEU A 159 -6.97 26.98 -20.62
C LEU A 159 -7.71 25.66 -20.65
N LEU A 160 -7.02 24.60 -21.07
CA LEU A 160 -7.54 23.24 -21.12
C LEU A 160 -6.80 22.36 -20.11
N ALA A 161 -7.55 21.56 -19.36
CA ALA A 161 -6.97 20.61 -18.41
C ALA A 161 -6.23 19.50 -19.16
N THR A 162 -4.93 19.40 -18.93
CA THR A 162 -4.06 18.37 -19.51
C THR A 162 -3.78 17.22 -18.55
N ARG A 163 -3.86 17.49 -17.24
CA ARG A 163 -3.78 16.45 -16.20
C ARG A 163 -4.78 16.69 -15.09
N LEU A 164 -5.18 15.61 -14.43
CA LEU A 164 -6.06 15.63 -13.28
C LEU A 164 -5.52 14.71 -12.19
N PHE A 165 -5.47 15.19 -10.96
CA PHE A 165 -5.05 14.42 -9.78
C PHE A 165 -6.21 14.32 -8.80
N ILE A 166 -6.46 13.11 -8.28
CA ILE A 166 -7.43 12.84 -7.21
C ILE A 166 -6.66 12.25 -6.04
N TYR A 167 -6.85 12.81 -4.85
CA TYR A 167 -6.10 12.47 -3.64
C TYR A 167 -6.90 12.83 -2.39
N LEU A 168 -6.42 12.40 -1.22
CA LEU A 168 -6.99 12.80 0.07
C LEU A 168 -6.16 13.98 0.62
N GLY A 169 -6.80 15.13 0.85
CA GLY A 169 -6.15 16.33 1.36
C GLY A 169 -6.52 17.62 0.61
N SER A 170 -5.90 18.73 1.02
CA SER A 170 -6.22 20.07 0.50
C SER A 170 -5.47 20.45 -0.78
N ASN A 171 -4.31 19.83 -1.00
CA ASN A 171 -3.44 20.06 -2.16
C ASN A 171 -2.61 18.78 -2.46
N LEU A 172 -1.97 18.74 -3.62
CA LEU A 172 -1.23 17.56 -4.09
C LEU A 172 -0.01 17.22 -3.22
N THR A 173 0.65 18.22 -2.63
CA THR A 173 1.82 18.03 -1.75
C THR A 173 1.43 17.41 -0.41
N GLU A 174 0.24 17.72 0.09
CA GLU A 174 -0.36 17.13 1.30
C GLU A 174 -1.09 15.81 1.04
N ALA A 175 -1.03 15.25 -0.18
CA ALA A 175 -1.71 14.00 -0.52
C ALA A 175 -1.25 12.85 0.39
N LYS A 176 -2.18 12.32 1.19
CA LYS A 176 -1.94 11.24 2.16
C LYS A 176 -2.71 9.97 1.78
N VAL A 177 -2.19 8.83 2.23
CA VAL A 177 -2.96 7.58 2.23
C VAL A 177 -4.02 7.67 3.33
N PRO A 178 -5.28 7.28 3.07
CA PRO A 178 -6.27 7.13 4.12
C PRO A 178 -5.77 6.24 5.26
N VAL A 179 -5.96 6.68 6.51
CA VAL A 179 -5.53 5.95 7.70
C VAL A 179 -6.25 4.61 7.79
N GLU A 180 -7.56 4.64 7.57
CA GLU A 180 -8.39 3.45 7.60
C GLU A 180 -8.44 2.78 6.23
N LEU A 181 -8.52 1.46 6.24
CA LEU A 181 -8.80 0.71 5.03
C LEU A 181 -10.25 1.04 4.61
N PRO A 182 -10.52 1.34 3.32
CA PRO A 182 -11.89 1.61 2.87
C PRO A 182 -12.82 0.43 3.16
N SER A 183 -14.05 0.71 3.60
CA SER A 183 -15.05 -0.33 3.93
C SER A 183 -15.24 -1.37 2.82
N ALA A 184 -15.27 -0.93 1.56
CA ALA A 184 -15.39 -1.81 0.39
C ALA A 184 -14.24 -2.84 0.26
N CYS A 185 -13.09 -2.58 0.90
CA CYS A 185 -11.91 -3.43 0.83
C CYS A 185 -11.89 -4.54 1.89
N TYR A 186 -12.74 -4.52 2.92
CA TYR A 186 -12.68 -5.55 3.95
C TYR A 186 -13.08 -6.93 3.42
N LEU A 187 -14.13 -7.01 2.60
CA LEU A 187 -14.61 -8.24 1.95
C LEU A 187 -14.68 -9.45 2.91
N GLN A 188 -15.10 -9.21 4.15
CA GLN A 188 -15.17 -10.22 5.24
C GLN A 188 -13.83 -10.84 5.66
N ASN A 189 -12.71 -10.17 5.35
CA ASN A 189 -11.39 -10.58 5.79
C ASN A 189 -10.94 -9.82 7.05
N VAL A 190 -10.03 -10.45 7.78
CA VAL A 190 -9.22 -9.82 8.82
C VAL A 190 -7.91 -9.36 8.19
N PHE A 191 -7.48 -8.14 8.51
CA PHE A 191 -6.22 -7.57 8.06
C PHE A 191 -5.28 -7.35 9.24
N LEU A 192 -3.98 -7.37 8.93
CA LEU A 192 -2.93 -7.04 9.88
C LEU A 192 -2.60 -5.55 9.78
N GLU A 193 -2.74 -4.82 10.89
CA GLU A 193 -2.25 -3.43 10.97
C GLU A 193 -0.76 -3.40 11.38
N ARG A 194 -0.35 -4.29 12.29
CA ARG A 194 1.01 -4.36 12.82
C ARG A 194 1.29 -5.73 13.43
N LEU A 195 2.51 -6.22 13.26
CA LEU A 195 2.99 -7.45 13.91
C LEU A 195 4.26 -7.15 14.71
N GLU A 196 4.25 -7.47 16.00
CA GLU A 196 5.42 -7.31 16.85
C GLU A 196 6.03 -8.68 17.13
N VAL A 197 7.33 -8.82 16.86
CA VAL A 197 8.08 -10.05 17.15
C VAL A 197 8.83 -9.85 18.45
N ASN A 198 8.34 -10.44 19.54
CA ASN A 198 9.03 -10.35 20.82
C ASN A 198 10.19 -11.34 20.88
N ARG A 199 11.35 -10.84 21.31
CA ARG A 199 12.56 -11.65 21.46
C ARG A 199 13.13 -11.49 22.87
N LEU A 200 13.53 -12.62 23.45
CA LEU A 200 14.25 -12.69 24.71
C LEU A 200 15.47 -13.58 24.54
N SER A 201 16.64 -13.13 25.00
CA SER A 201 17.89 -13.93 24.97
C SER A 201 18.20 -14.53 23.59
N ASN A 202 18.02 -13.76 22.52
CA ASN A 202 18.18 -14.16 21.12
C ASN A 202 17.18 -15.21 20.59
N ALA A 203 16.17 -15.62 21.34
CA ALA A 203 15.07 -16.46 20.87
C ALA A 203 13.78 -15.63 20.70
N THR A 204 12.96 -15.98 19.71
CA THR A 204 11.62 -15.40 19.56
C THR A 204 10.67 -16.06 20.56
N THR A 205 10.02 -15.28 21.41
CA THR A 205 9.12 -15.78 22.46
C THR A 205 7.69 -15.87 21.95
N ASN A 206 7.18 -14.79 21.37
CA ASN A 206 5.84 -14.73 20.80
C ASN A 206 5.76 -13.70 19.67
N LEU A 207 4.70 -13.81 18.88
CA LEU A 207 4.30 -12.82 17.89
C LEU A 207 2.99 -12.18 18.35
N ILE A 208 2.93 -10.86 18.39
CA ILE A 208 1.73 -10.10 18.71
C ILE A 208 1.15 -9.55 17.41
N PHE A 209 -0.11 -9.89 17.14
CA PHE A 209 -0.87 -9.50 15.96
C PHE A 209 -1.87 -8.42 16.34
N HIS A 210 -1.72 -7.22 15.78
CA HIS A 210 -2.72 -6.16 15.85
C HIS A 210 -3.59 -6.25 14.61
N LEU A 211 -4.81 -6.74 14.80
CA LEU A 211 -5.73 -7.12 13.75
C LEU A 211 -6.87 -6.13 13.64
N VAL A 212 -7.36 -5.94 12.43
CA VAL A 212 -8.53 -5.13 12.12
C VAL A 212 -9.49 -5.89 11.23
N ALA A 213 -10.77 -5.81 11.56
CA ALA A 213 -11.87 -6.38 10.78
C ALA A 213 -13.05 -5.41 10.80
N GLN A 214 -13.96 -5.58 9.84
CA GLN A 214 -15.21 -4.85 9.81
C GLN A 214 -16.36 -5.80 10.12
N ASP A 215 -17.30 -5.34 10.93
CA ASP A 215 -18.50 -6.12 11.27
C ASP A 215 -19.30 -6.46 10.02
N LEU A 216 -20.05 -7.56 10.10
CA LEU A 216 -21.01 -7.91 9.05
C LEU A 216 -22.02 -6.78 8.92
N ASN A 217 -22.26 -6.35 7.67
CA ASN A 217 -23.25 -5.33 7.39
C ASN A 217 -24.66 -5.90 7.57
N LEU A 218 -25.14 -5.93 8.81
CA LEU A 218 -26.48 -6.40 9.17
C LEU A 218 -27.56 -5.36 8.83
N ASN A 219 -27.18 -4.09 8.62
CA ASN A 219 -28.11 -3.01 8.30
C ASN A 219 -27.56 -2.11 7.19
N PRO A 220 -28.13 -2.15 5.96
CA PRO A 220 -27.62 -1.40 4.81
C PRO A 220 -27.65 0.13 4.98
N THR A 221 -28.35 0.67 5.99
CA THR A 221 -28.39 2.11 6.26
C THR A 221 -27.27 2.60 7.17
N ARG A 222 -26.47 1.71 7.76
CA ARG A 222 -25.38 2.07 8.67
C ARG A 222 -24.08 1.49 8.17
N GLU A 223 -23.03 2.31 8.16
CA GLU A 223 -21.70 1.79 7.87
C GLU A 223 -21.28 0.78 8.95
N PRO A 224 -20.79 -0.41 8.56
CA PRO A 224 -20.39 -1.42 9.51
C PRO A 224 -19.18 -0.97 10.32
N GLU A 225 -19.23 -1.26 11.62
CA GLU A 225 -18.23 -0.80 12.59
C GLU A 225 -16.91 -1.54 12.40
N ILE A 226 -15.81 -0.79 12.52
CA ILE A 226 -14.45 -1.33 12.44
C ILE A 226 -14.04 -1.81 13.85
N ARG A 227 -13.65 -3.07 13.97
CA ARG A 227 -13.14 -3.68 15.19
C ARG A 227 -11.64 -3.91 15.10
N ARG A 228 -10.92 -3.44 16.12
CA ARG A 228 -9.49 -3.71 16.32
C ARG A 228 -9.29 -4.59 17.54
N PHE A 229 -8.42 -5.58 17.41
CA PHE A 229 -8.14 -6.51 18.49
C PHE A 229 -6.74 -7.08 18.38
N THR A 230 -6.17 -7.41 19.53
CA THR A 230 -4.81 -7.95 19.62
C THR A 230 -4.86 -9.43 19.97
N ARG A 231 -4.02 -10.22 19.30
CA ARG A 231 -3.82 -11.65 19.58
C ARG A 231 -2.33 -11.94 19.65
N PHE A 232 -1.96 -13.02 20.31
CA PHE A 232 -0.59 -13.47 20.35
C PHE A 232 -0.55 -14.95 19.99
N LEU A 233 0.54 -15.35 19.32
CA LEU A 233 0.84 -16.75 19.07
C LEU A 233 2.28 -17.06 19.46
N THR A 234 2.51 -18.30 19.85
CA THR A 234 3.83 -18.82 20.23
C THR A 234 4.19 -20.05 19.38
N PHE A 235 5.47 -20.40 19.39
CA PHE A 235 5.90 -21.69 18.86
C PHE A 235 5.39 -22.79 19.79
N GLY A 236 4.84 -23.86 19.22
CA GLY A 236 4.19 -24.93 19.99
C GLY A 236 2.66 -24.77 20.12
N ASP A 237 2.08 -23.62 19.75
CA ASP A 237 0.63 -23.45 19.76
C ASP A 237 -0.06 -24.50 18.86
N SER A 238 -1.21 -25.00 19.28
CA SER A 238 -1.96 -25.98 18.49
C SER A 238 -2.67 -25.31 17.31
N VAL A 239 -3.14 -26.12 16.36
CA VAL A 239 -4.03 -25.65 15.29
C VAL A 239 -5.26 -24.91 15.84
N GLN A 240 -5.84 -25.40 16.95
CA GLN A 240 -7.04 -24.78 17.52
C GLN A 240 -6.73 -23.39 18.10
N ASP A 241 -5.58 -23.22 18.74
CA ASP A 241 -5.14 -21.93 19.25
C ASP A 241 -4.97 -20.93 18.10
N VAL A 242 -4.31 -21.34 17.01
CA VAL A 242 -4.14 -20.51 15.81
C VAL A 242 -5.48 -20.14 15.17
N LEU A 243 -6.39 -21.10 14.99
CA LEU A 243 -7.72 -20.83 14.42
C LEU A 243 -8.56 -19.92 15.32
N SER A 244 -8.44 -20.04 16.64
CA SER A 244 -9.15 -19.18 17.59
C SER A 244 -8.61 -17.74 17.59
N ALA A 245 -7.31 -17.57 17.33
CA ALA A 245 -6.65 -16.28 17.29
C ALA A 245 -6.85 -15.55 15.95
N LEU A 246 -6.64 -16.24 14.82
CA LEU A 246 -6.57 -15.62 13.50
C LEU A 246 -7.78 -15.94 12.59
N GLY A 247 -8.61 -16.91 12.96
CA GLY A 247 -9.69 -17.41 12.12
C GLY A 247 -9.21 -18.47 11.11
N SER A 248 -10.05 -18.78 10.12
CA SER A 248 -9.72 -19.77 9.09
C SER A 248 -8.63 -19.27 8.13
N PRO A 249 -7.66 -20.11 7.74
CA PRO A 249 -6.68 -19.74 6.73
C PRO A 249 -7.31 -19.59 5.35
N SER A 250 -6.71 -18.75 4.51
CA SER A 250 -7.12 -18.59 3.12
C SER A 250 -6.84 -19.86 2.29
N ARG A 251 -5.76 -20.57 2.62
CA ARG A 251 -5.40 -21.84 1.98
C ARG A 251 -4.63 -22.74 2.95
N VAL A 252 -4.81 -24.05 2.80
CA VAL A 252 -3.96 -25.06 3.45
C VAL A 252 -3.10 -25.74 2.40
N PHE A 253 -1.80 -25.83 2.64
CA PHE A 253 -0.84 -26.46 1.73
C PHE A 253 -0.05 -27.56 2.44
N TYR A 254 -0.12 -28.79 1.93
CA TYR A 254 0.63 -29.92 2.48
C TYR A 254 1.96 -30.07 1.76
N LYS A 255 3.06 -30.19 2.51
CA LYS A 255 4.39 -30.41 1.95
C LYS A 255 4.47 -31.81 1.33
N THR A 256 4.26 -31.90 0.03
CA THR A 256 4.20 -33.19 -0.68
C THR A 256 5.53 -33.94 -0.66
N GLU A 257 6.66 -33.23 -0.72
CA GLU A 257 7.99 -33.86 -0.72
C GLU A 257 9.01 -33.00 0.02
N ASP A 258 9.74 -33.61 0.95
CA ASP A 258 10.98 -33.05 1.44
C ASP A 258 12.07 -33.39 0.42
N LYS A 259 12.51 -32.39 -0.35
CA LYS A 259 13.51 -32.54 -1.41
C LYS A 259 14.82 -33.13 -0.92
N MET A 260 15.09 -33.16 0.39
CA MET A 260 16.25 -33.86 0.96
C MET A 260 16.02 -35.37 1.16
N LYS A 261 14.77 -35.85 1.17
CA LYS A 261 14.44 -37.27 1.33
C LYS A 261 14.90 -38.13 0.14
N ILE A 262 15.07 -37.54 -1.05
CA ILE A 262 15.61 -38.25 -2.22
C ILE A 262 17.09 -38.62 -2.07
N HIS A 263 17.78 -38.10 -1.05
CA HIS A 263 19.16 -38.42 -0.73
C HIS A 263 19.29 -39.45 0.41
N LEU A 264 18.19 -39.82 1.06
CA LEU A 264 18.20 -40.85 2.10
C LEU A 264 18.35 -42.26 1.49
N PRO A 265 19.05 -43.20 2.16
CA PRO A 265 19.09 -44.60 1.76
C PRO A 265 17.68 -45.20 1.63
N GLN A 266 17.46 -46.08 0.64
CA GLN A 266 16.13 -46.64 0.33
C GLN A 266 15.43 -47.31 1.52
N SER A 267 16.19 -47.98 2.39
CA SER A 267 15.67 -48.61 3.62
C SER A 267 15.02 -47.61 4.58
N HIS A 268 15.55 -46.39 4.67
CA HIS A 268 15.00 -45.33 5.53
C HIS A 268 13.79 -44.61 4.91
N ARG A 269 13.61 -44.66 3.59
CA ARG A 269 12.44 -44.05 2.92
C ARG A 269 11.14 -44.85 3.13
N LEU A 270 11.25 -46.17 3.28
CA LEU A 270 10.09 -47.08 3.36
C LEU A 270 9.45 -47.15 4.76
N VAL A 271 10.16 -46.70 5.80
CA VAL A 271 9.76 -46.90 7.21
C VAL A 271 9.05 -45.68 7.81
N GLN A 272 9.13 -44.50 7.17
CA GLN A 272 8.55 -43.29 7.76
C GLN A 272 7.04 -43.14 7.48
N PRO A 273 6.25 -42.70 8.48
CA PRO A 273 4.83 -42.42 8.29
C PRO A 273 4.64 -41.34 7.21
N ARG A 274 3.59 -41.51 6.40
CA ARG A 274 3.15 -40.57 5.34
C ARG A 274 2.52 -39.29 5.91
N LYS A 275 3.11 -38.69 6.93
CA LYS A 275 2.64 -37.43 7.51
C LYS A 275 3.54 -36.31 7.00
N SER A 276 2.93 -35.32 6.36
CA SER A 276 3.61 -34.16 5.80
C SER A 276 3.23 -32.92 6.59
N ASP A 277 4.24 -32.13 6.94
CA ASP A 277 4.02 -30.82 7.53
C ASP A 277 3.15 -30.00 6.59
N TYR A 278 2.34 -29.11 7.15
CA TYR A 278 1.41 -28.33 6.35
C TYR A 278 1.39 -26.87 6.78
N PHE A 279 1.10 -26.01 5.83
CA PHE A 279 1.02 -24.58 6.00
C PHE A 279 -0.43 -24.13 6.05
N PHE A 280 -0.71 -23.23 6.97
CA PHE A 280 -1.85 -22.32 6.88
C PHE A 280 -1.37 -21.02 6.25
N ASN A 281 -1.91 -20.67 5.09
CA ASN A 281 -1.62 -19.43 4.38
C ASN A 281 -2.70 -18.38 4.71
N TYR A 282 -2.29 -17.25 5.27
CA TYR A 282 -3.16 -16.10 5.55
C TYR A 282 -2.76 -14.94 4.64
N PHE A 283 -3.35 -14.90 3.43
CA PHE A 283 -2.97 -13.92 2.41
C PHE A 283 -3.22 -12.47 2.86
N SER A 284 -4.34 -12.20 3.54
CA SER A 284 -4.69 -10.87 4.06
C SER A 284 -3.81 -10.39 5.22
N LEU A 285 -3.12 -11.31 5.90
CA LEU A 285 -2.20 -11.01 7.00
C LEU A 285 -0.73 -10.98 6.55
N GLY A 286 -0.43 -11.41 5.33
CA GLY A 286 0.94 -11.55 4.85
C GLY A 286 1.74 -12.63 5.58
N LEU A 287 1.06 -13.71 6.00
CA LEU A 287 1.60 -14.69 6.95
C LEU A 287 1.40 -16.13 6.47
N ASP A 288 2.42 -16.97 6.60
CA ASP A 288 2.25 -18.43 6.63
C ASP A 288 2.67 -19.01 7.97
N ILE A 289 1.93 -20.02 8.42
CA ILE A 289 2.21 -20.77 9.65
C ILE A 289 2.40 -22.24 9.28
N LEU A 290 3.58 -22.79 9.58
CA LEU A 290 3.90 -24.20 9.40
C LEU A 290 3.58 -24.98 10.67
N PHE A 291 2.87 -26.09 10.50
CA PHE A 291 2.56 -27.03 11.56
C PHE A 291 3.33 -28.34 11.39
N ASP A 292 3.78 -28.90 12.50
CA ASP A 292 4.33 -30.26 12.54
C ASP A 292 3.25 -31.28 12.21
N ALA A 293 3.58 -32.26 11.37
CA ALA A 293 2.62 -33.27 10.96
C ALA A 293 2.27 -34.28 12.07
N GLN A 294 3.08 -34.40 13.13
CA GLN A 294 2.88 -35.35 14.21
C GLN A 294 2.15 -34.72 15.39
N THR A 295 2.60 -33.55 15.85
CA THR A 295 2.03 -32.86 17.01
C THR A 295 0.94 -31.87 16.64
N HIS A 296 0.85 -31.45 15.37
CA HIS A 296 -0.06 -30.39 14.91
C HIS A 296 0.17 -29.06 15.63
N GLU A 297 1.43 -28.78 15.97
CA GLU A 297 1.86 -27.57 16.66
C GLU A 297 2.66 -26.66 15.74
N VAL A 298 2.63 -25.35 16.02
CA VAL A 298 3.34 -24.35 15.24
C VAL A 298 4.86 -24.53 15.34
N MET A 299 5.50 -24.73 14.19
CA MET A 299 6.96 -24.84 14.06
C MET A 299 7.63 -23.61 13.49
N LYS A 300 6.94 -22.88 12.59
CA LYS A 300 7.53 -21.77 11.84
C LYS A 300 6.48 -20.74 11.44
N PHE A 301 6.85 -19.47 11.57
CA PHE A 301 6.16 -18.35 10.97
C PHE A 301 6.97 -17.83 9.77
N VAL A 302 6.29 -17.54 8.66
CA VAL A 302 6.85 -16.91 7.46
C VAL A 302 6.12 -15.59 7.26
N LEU A 303 6.86 -14.48 7.33
CA LEU A 303 6.32 -13.12 7.19
C LEU A 303 6.67 -12.60 5.79
N HIS A 304 5.65 -12.22 5.02
CA HIS A 304 5.82 -11.77 3.63
C HIS A 304 5.87 -10.25 3.53
N THR A 305 6.91 -9.72 2.89
CA THR A 305 7.11 -8.28 2.64
C THR A 305 6.39 -7.77 1.40
N ASN A 306 5.88 -8.68 0.57
CA ASN A 306 5.18 -8.42 -0.69
C ASN A 306 5.95 -7.41 -1.58
N GLN A 307 7.27 -7.58 -1.73
CA GLN A 307 8.03 -6.65 -2.57
C GLN A 307 7.86 -6.97 -4.06
N PRO A 308 7.70 -5.95 -4.93
CA PRO A 308 7.84 -6.14 -6.36
C PRO A 308 9.13 -6.90 -6.71
N GLY A 309 9.02 -7.84 -7.66
CA GLY A 309 10.13 -8.71 -8.06
C GLY A 309 10.24 -10.02 -7.27
N GLU A 310 9.61 -10.14 -6.11
CA GLU A 310 9.47 -11.43 -5.42
C GLU A 310 8.48 -12.35 -6.15
N TYR A 311 8.75 -13.66 -6.17
CA TYR A 311 7.86 -14.64 -6.82
C TYR A 311 6.43 -14.63 -6.24
N THR A 312 6.31 -14.35 -4.94
CA THR A 312 5.03 -14.31 -4.22
C THR A 312 4.37 -12.93 -4.26
N PHE A 313 4.94 -11.96 -5.00
CA PHE A 313 4.35 -10.63 -5.15
C PHE A 313 2.90 -10.74 -5.59
N ASN A 314 2.05 -9.91 -4.98
CA ASN A 314 0.61 -9.84 -5.23
C ASN A 314 -0.18 -11.11 -4.83
N THR A 315 0.46 -12.10 -4.20
CA THR A 315 -0.24 -13.23 -3.57
C THR A 315 -0.64 -12.88 -2.14
N TYR A 316 0.24 -12.16 -1.43
CA TYR A 316 0.07 -11.79 -0.04
C TYR A 316 -0.04 -10.28 0.12
N TYR A 317 -0.76 -9.85 1.15
CA TYR A 317 -0.62 -8.51 1.68
C TYR A 317 0.74 -8.37 2.33
N ARG A 318 1.25 -7.14 2.39
CA ARG A 318 2.47 -6.87 3.13
C ARG A 318 2.23 -7.05 4.62
N CYS A 319 3.04 -7.89 5.23
CA CYS A 319 3.12 -8.02 6.68
C CYS A 319 3.95 -6.86 7.26
N LEU A 320 3.31 -5.97 8.02
CA LEU A 320 3.95 -4.84 8.69
C LEU A 320 4.56 -5.29 10.03
N PHE A 321 5.66 -6.04 9.95
CA PHE A 321 6.30 -6.60 11.14
C PHE A 321 7.43 -5.74 11.70
N GLU A 322 7.64 -5.87 13.01
CA GLU A 322 8.67 -5.19 13.77
C GLU A 322 9.48 -6.20 14.59
N ILE A 323 10.80 -6.19 14.40
CA ILE A 323 11.72 -7.07 15.11
C ILE A 323 12.68 -6.20 15.93
N PRO A 324 12.72 -6.31 17.27
CA PRO A 324 13.72 -5.63 18.07
C PRO A 324 15.12 -6.18 17.76
N ILE A 325 16.06 -5.29 17.44
CA ILE A 325 17.47 -5.63 17.24
C ILE A 325 18.29 -5.03 18.39
N PRO A 326 18.97 -5.84 19.19
CA PRO A 326 19.90 -5.32 20.20
C PRO A 326 21.11 -4.68 19.51
N ILE A 327 21.36 -3.39 19.78
CA ILE A 327 22.59 -2.74 19.33
C ILE A 327 23.65 -2.99 20.39
N VAL A 328 24.64 -3.80 20.06
CA VAL A 328 25.88 -3.82 20.83
C VAL A 328 26.69 -2.61 20.37
N LYS A 329 26.81 -1.57 21.19
CA LYS A 329 27.77 -0.48 20.92
C LYS A 329 29.17 -1.10 20.87
N SER A 330 29.77 -1.20 19.68
CA SER A 330 31.17 -1.58 19.57
C SER A 330 32.01 -0.42 20.07
N SER A 331 32.60 -0.55 21.26
CA SER A 331 33.63 0.34 21.77
C SER A 331 34.90 0.21 20.92
N LYS A 332 34.91 0.88 19.76
CA LYS A 332 36.10 1.20 18.97
C LYS A 332 35.98 2.62 18.43
N GLU A 333 35.79 3.57 19.33
CA GLU A 333 36.27 4.92 19.06
C GLU A 333 37.74 4.96 19.47
N ASN A 334 38.60 5.32 18.51
CA ASN A 334 40.01 5.54 18.73
C ASN A 334 40.19 6.66 19.76
N THR A 335 40.40 6.29 21.01
CA THR A 335 40.94 7.19 22.02
C THR A 335 42.39 7.47 21.66
N HIS A 336 42.66 8.61 21.01
CA HIS A 336 43.97 9.23 21.11
C HIS A 336 44.16 9.63 22.57
N VAL A 337 44.89 8.79 23.30
CA VAL A 337 45.32 9.05 24.68
C VAL A 337 46.35 10.18 24.63
N ASN A 338 45.94 11.39 24.98
CA ASN A 338 46.86 12.36 25.56
C ASN A 338 46.93 12.05 27.05
N VAL A 339 48.08 11.58 27.49
CA VAL A 339 48.42 11.36 28.90
C VAL A 339 48.66 12.74 29.52
N GLU A 340 47.77 13.19 30.39
CA GLU A 340 48.12 14.04 31.52
C GLU A 340 47.36 13.58 32.77
N THR A 341 48.06 13.74 33.89
CA THR A 341 47.91 13.09 35.19
C THR A 341 46.80 13.65 36.09
N ASP A 342 46.45 12.83 37.09
CA ASP A 342 45.71 13.10 38.33
C ASP A 342 44.17 13.17 38.32
N GLY A 343 43.58 12.40 39.24
CA GLY A 343 42.22 12.64 39.76
C GLY A 343 41.31 11.42 39.77
N THR A 344 41.02 10.90 40.96
CA THR A 344 39.98 9.92 41.26
C THR A 344 38.57 10.37 40.82
N ALA A 345 37.88 9.56 40.02
CA ALA A 345 36.42 9.60 39.91
C ALA A 345 35.84 8.24 39.44
N SER A 346 35.03 7.65 40.31
CA SER A 346 34.08 6.58 40.00
C SER A 346 32.97 7.11 39.09
N VAL A 347 32.73 6.47 37.94
CA VAL A 347 31.53 6.72 37.12
C VAL A 347 30.79 5.41 36.91
N THR A 348 29.68 5.24 37.63
CA THR A 348 28.65 4.24 37.34
C THR A 348 27.91 4.66 36.08
N ASP A 349 28.18 3.99 34.97
CA ASP A 349 27.57 4.30 33.67
C ASP A 349 26.22 3.56 33.54
N ASN A 350 25.17 4.11 34.16
CA ASN A 350 23.78 3.71 33.93
C ASN A 350 23.21 4.54 32.76
N SER A 351 23.51 4.14 31.52
CA SER A 351 22.74 4.60 30.35
C SER A 351 21.76 3.51 29.93
N PRO A 352 20.47 3.84 29.68
CA PRO A 352 19.50 2.85 29.21
C PRO A 352 19.89 2.37 27.81
N ASN A 353 19.96 1.05 27.62
CA ASN A 353 20.20 0.43 26.32
C ASN A 353 19.12 0.89 25.33
N GLU A 354 19.50 1.75 24.38
CA GLU A 354 18.66 2.19 23.27
C GLU A 354 18.29 0.97 22.40
N THR A 355 17.04 0.54 22.45
CA THR A 355 16.54 -0.59 21.67
C THR A 355 15.99 -0.07 20.34
N LYS A 356 16.65 -0.37 19.21
CA LYS A 356 16.12 -0.07 17.88
C LYS A 356 15.32 -1.26 17.35
N TYR A 357 14.23 -0.96 16.65
CA TYR A 357 13.42 -1.96 15.96
C TYR A 357 13.75 -1.95 14.48
N LEU A 358 13.96 -3.12 13.90
CA LEU A 358 13.82 -3.34 12.47
C LEU A 358 12.32 -3.41 12.17
N VAL A 359 11.74 -2.27 11.80
CA VAL A 359 10.46 -2.26 11.09
C VAL A 359 10.82 -2.55 9.64
N THR A 360 10.22 -3.51 8.96
CA THR A 360 10.60 -3.74 7.57
C THR A 360 10.06 -2.60 6.68
N PRO A 361 10.92 -1.67 6.19
CA PRO A 361 12.39 -1.68 6.19
C PRO A 361 13.05 -0.50 6.95
N PHE A 362 12.31 0.31 7.70
CA PHE A 362 12.90 1.36 8.53
C PHE A 362 13.37 0.87 9.90
N SER A 363 14.62 1.16 10.24
CA SER A 363 14.99 1.33 11.63
C SER A 363 14.29 2.58 12.17
N LYS A 364 13.27 2.41 13.01
CA LYS A 364 12.71 3.54 13.73
C LYS A 364 13.68 3.84 14.88
N VAL A 365 14.39 4.96 14.80
CA VAL A 365 15.07 5.55 15.96
C VAL A 365 13.97 6.19 16.79
N SER A 366 13.72 5.65 17.98
CA SER A 366 12.76 6.19 18.95
C SER A 366 13.33 7.41 19.67
#